data_AF-A0A7C3RDY7-F1
#
_entry.id   AF-A0A7C3RDY7-F1
#
_cell.length_a   1.000
_cell.length_b   1.000
_cell.length_c   1.000
_cell.angle_alpha   90.00
_cell.angle_beta   90.00
_cell.angle_gamma   90.00
#
_symmetry.space_group_name_H-M   'P 1'
#
loop_
_entity.id
_entity.type
_entity.pdbx_description
1 polymer ?
#
loop_
_entity_poly.entity_id
_entity_poly.type
_entity_poly.pdbx_seq_one_letter_code
_entity_poly.pdbx_strand_id
1 'polypeptide(L)'
;SKRVISVRHEAAPPHQPGSLPCWLRDRSVRVVIAGGIGRRALQLLEQNGIKVIYGVQPDTPQKLAELYLAGTLVTGSNLCGH
;
A
#
# COMPACT_ATOMS: atom_id res chain seq x y z
N SER A 1 15.65 15.37 -7.08
CA SER A 1 14.19 15.12 -6.99
C SER A 1 13.93 13.62 -6.89
N LYS A 2 12.91 13.21 -6.13
CA LYS A 2 12.46 11.79 -6.11
C LYS A 2 11.64 11.52 -7.37
N ARG A 3 11.76 10.31 -7.96
CA ARG A 3 11.00 9.91 -9.15
C ARG A 3 10.73 8.41 -9.17
N VAL A 4 9.69 7.98 -9.89
CA VAL A 4 9.45 6.57 -10.21
C VAL A 4 10.46 6.12 -11.26
N ILE A 5 11.16 5.01 -11.01
CA ILE A 5 12.20 4.47 -11.91
C ILE A 5 11.76 3.20 -12.64
N SER A 6 10.74 2.51 -12.13
CA SER A 6 10.20 1.29 -12.71
C SER A 6 8.82 1.01 -12.14
N VAL A 7 7.97 0.36 -12.93
CA VAL A 7 6.68 -0.17 -12.49
C VAL A 7 6.67 -1.67 -12.76
N ARG A 8 6.21 -2.46 -11.78
CA ARG A 8 6.03 -3.92 -11.91
C ARG A 8 4.63 -4.27 -11.47
N HIS A 9 3.95 -5.09 -12.26
CA HIS A 9 2.66 -5.66 -11.92
C HIS A 9 2.89 -7.11 -11.51
N GLU A 10 2.41 -7.47 -10.32
CA GLU A 10 2.54 -8.81 -9.77
C GLU A 10 1.16 -9.33 -9.36
N ALA A 11 0.95 -10.63 -9.52
CA ALA A 11 -0.23 -11.29 -8.97
C ALA A 11 -0.12 -11.30 -7.44
N ALA A 12 -1.23 -11.03 -6.77
CA ALA A 12 -1.30 -11.15 -5.31
C ALA A 12 -1.05 -12.62 -4.89
N PRO A 13 -0.42 -12.86 -3.72
CA PRO A 13 -0.31 -14.20 -3.18
C PRO A 13 -1.69 -14.78 -2.87
N PRO A 14 -1.82 -16.13 -2.77
CA PRO A 14 -3.04 -16.77 -2.32
C PRO A 14 -3.56 -16.17 -1.01
N HIS A 15 -4.88 -16.06 -0.88
CA HIS A 15 -5.53 -15.47 0.29
C HIS A 15 -5.40 -16.41 1.50
N GLN A 16 -4.41 -16.14 2.34
CA GLN A 16 -4.19 -16.83 3.61
C GLN A 16 -3.81 -15.80 4.68
N PRO A 17 -4.15 -16.02 5.96
CA PRO A 17 -3.74 -15.12 7.03
C PRO A 17 -2.21 -14.92 7.04
N GLY A 18 -1.77 -13.67 6.91
CA GLY A 18 -0.35 -13.32 6.92
C GLY A 18 0.41 -13.51 5.61
N SER A 19 -0.20 -14.06 4.54
CA SER A 19 0.49 -14.25 3.26
C SER A 19 0.94 -12.93 2.64
N LEU A 20 0.06 -11.92 2.63
CA LEU A 20 0.35 -10.62 2.02
C LEU A 20 1.45 -9.83 2.76
N PRO A 21 1.44 -9.67 4.10
CA PRO A 21 2.54 -9.01 4.82
C PRO A 21 3.91 -9.65 4.60
N CYS A 22 4.01 -10.98 4.68
CA CYS A 22 5.27 -11.69 4.42
C CYS A 22 5.74 -11.48 2.98
N TRP A 23 4.83 -11.65 2.02
CA TRP A 23 5.13 -11.49 0.59
C TRP A 23 5.64 -10.08 0.23
N LEU A 24 5.08 -9.03 0.87
CA LEU A 24 5.52 -7.64 0.70
C LEU A 24 6.88 -7.39 1.36
N ARG A 25 7.09 -7.93 2.57
CA ARG A 25 8.37 -7.82 3.29
C ARG A 25 9.51 -8.46 2.53
N ASP A 26 9.29 -9.65 1.97
CA ASP A 26 10.30 -10.37 1.19
C ASP A 26 10.71 -9.60 -0.08
N ARG A 27 9.86 -8.66 -0.54
CA ARG A 27 10.14 -7.71 -1.65
C ARG A 27 10.68 -6.36 -1.18
N SER A 28 11.03 -6.23 0.11
CA SER A 28 11.51 -4.98 0.70
C SER A 28 10.54 -3.79 0.53
N VAL A 29 9.23 -4.07 0.49
CA VAL A 29 8.21 -3.02 0.43
C VAL A 29 8.18 -2.28 1.77
N ARG A 30 8.21 -0.94 1.71
CA ARG A 30 8.18 -0.06 2.89
C ARG A 30 6.88 0.73 3.03
N VAL A 31 6.14 0.88 1.94
CA VAL A 31 4.93 1.71 1.87
C VAL A 31 3.89 0.98 1.05
N VAL A 32 2.67 0.88 1.56
CA VAL A 32 1.48 0.40 0.85
C VAL A 32 0.51 1.57 0.72
N ILE A 33 -0.03 1.78 -0.49
CA ILE A 33 -1.07 2.75 -0.79
C ILE A 33 -2.33 1.97 -1.16
N ALA A 34 -3.45 2.25 -0.48
CA ALA A 34 -4.71 1.56 -0.68
C ALA A 34 -5.92 2.52 -0.60
N GLY A 35 -7.04 2.15 -1.21
CA GLY A 35 -8.31 2.83 -0.99
C GLY A 35 -8.90 2.47 0.38
N GLY A 36 -8.96 1.19 0.69
CA GLY A 36 -9.37 0.68 2.00
C GLY A 36 -8.48 -0.45 2.48
N ILE A 37 -8.48 -0.69 3.79
CA ILE A 37 -7.77 -1.81 4.40
C ILE A 37 -8.51 -2.34 5.63
N GLY A 38 -8.59 -3.66 5.76
CA GLY A 38 -9.14 -4.31 6.96
C GLY A 38 -8.22 -4.13 8.18
N ARG A 39 -8.80 -3.97 9.38
CA ARG A 39 -8.05 -3.70 10.63
C ARG A 39 -6.94 -4.72 10.89
N ARG A 40 -7.22 -6.01 10.67
CA ARG A 40 -6.24 -7.08 10.89
C ARG A 40 -5.06 -6.99 9.92
N ALA A 41 -5.31 -6.66 8.65
CA ALA A 41 -4.26 -6.49 7.66
C ALA A 41 -3.40 -5.26 7.95
N LEU A 42 -4.02 -4.14 8.35
CA LEU A 42 -3.30 -2.93 8.78
C LEU A 42 -2.34 -3.24 9.92
N GLN A 43 -2.84 -3.86 11.01
CA GLN A 43 -2.01 -4.25 12.15
C GLN A 43 -0.84 -5.14 11.76
N LEU A 44 -1.06 -6.15 10.91
CA LEU A 44 0.00 -7.06 10.48
C LEU A 44 1.06 -6.35 9.62
N LEU A 45 0.66 -5.42 8.74
CA LEU A 45 1.61 -4.65 7.93
C LEU A 45 2.44 -3.70 8.81
N GLU A 46 1.81 -3.00 9.73
CA GLU A 46 2.49 -2.10 10.66
C GLU A 46 3.46 -2.85 11.59
N GLN A 47 3.07 -4.03 12.09
CA GLN A 47 3.95 -4.91 12.86
C GLN A 47 5.18 -5.38 12.06
N ASN A 48 5.08 -5.44 10.72
CA ASN A 48 6.19 -5.76 9.83
C ASN A 48 6.97 -4.50 9.38
N GLY A 49 6.73 -3.33 9.99
CA GLY A 49 7.42 -2.09 9.66
C GLY A 49 7.00 -1.47 8.31
N ILE A 50 5.86 -1.89 7.76
CA ILE A 50 5.33 -1.38 6.50
C ILE A 50 4.38 -0.23 6.80
N LYS A 51 4.68 0.97 6.29
CA LYS A 51 3.78 2.11 6.37
C LYS A 51 2.57 1.88 5.47
N VAL A 52 1.37 2.01 6.01
CA VAL A 52 0.14 1.93 5.21
C VAL A 52 -0.48 3.31 5.08
N ILE A 53 -0.82 3.69 3.84
CA ILE A 53 -1.57 4.89 3.49
C ILE A 53 -2.88 4.40 2.91
N TYR A 54 -4.00 4.76 3.53
CA TYR A 54 -5.33 4.33 3.13
C TYR A 54 -6.27 5.54 2.91
N GLY A 55 -7.46 5.29 2.38
CA GLY A 55 -8.42 6.33 2.01
C GLY A 55 -8.04 7.07 0.73
N VAL A 56 -7.18 6.48 -0.10
CA VAL A 56 -6.71 7.09 -1.35
C VAL A 56 -7.73 6.84 -2.45
N GLN A 57 -8.07 7.89 -3.21
CA GLN A 57 -8.94 7.76 -4.37
C GLN A 57 -8.25 6.98 -5.49
N PRO A 58 -8.99 6.17 -6.28
CA PRO A 58 -8.40 5.41 -7.37
C PRO A 58 -7.74 6.31 -8.43
N ASP A 59 -6.50 5.98 -8.78
CA ASP A 59 -5.73 6.58 -9.87
C ASP A 59 -4.69 5.53 -10.34
N THR A 60 -3.90 5.85 -11.35
CA THR A 60 -2.82 5.00 -11.84
C THR A 60 -1.74 4.80 -10.75
N PRO A 61 -1.12 3.60 -10.65
CA PRO A 61 -0.07 3.34 -9.67
C PRO A 61 1.09 4.33 -9.74
N GLN A 62 1.48 4.75 -10.94
CA GLN A 62 2.53 5.73 -11.15
C GLN A 62 2.15 7.10 -10.57
N LYS A 63 0.93 7.59 -10.86
CA LYS A 63 0.46 8.88 -10.35
C LYS A 63 0.40 8.90 -8.83
N LEU A 64 -0.13 7.84 -8.21
CA LEU A 64 -0.19 7.71 -6.76
C LEU A 64 1.21 7.70 -6.12
N ALA A 65 2.17 6.99 -6.73
CA ALA A 65 3.55 6.99 -6.28
C ALA A 65 4.21 8.37 -6.43
N GLU A 66 3.98 9.09 -7.52
CA GLU A 66 4.49 10.45 -7.73
C GLU A 66 3.95 11.44 -6.69
N LEU A 67 2.64 11.42 -6.43
CA LEU A 67 2.00 12.24 -5.39
C LEU A 67 2.57 11.92 -4.00
N TYR A 68 2.79 10.65 -3.68
CA TYR A 68 3.42 10.25 -2.44
C TYR A 68 4.85 10.80 -2.33
N LEU A 69 5.66 10.67 -3.38
CA LEU A 69 7.03 11.15 -3.41
C LEU A 69 7.13 12.68 -3.32
N ALA A 70 6.11 13.39 -3.83
CA ALA A 70 5.97 14.84 -3.75
C ALA A 70 5.40 15.33 -2.41
N GLY A 71 4.85 14.44 -1.57
CA GLY A 71 4.20 14.81 -0.32
C GLY A 71 2.81 15.44 -0.49
N THR A 72 2.18 15.25 -1.65
CA THR A 72 0.88 15.85 -2.02
C THR A 72 -0.24 14.82 -2.17
N LEU A 73 0.00 13.57 -1.76
CA LEU A 73 -1.00 12.51 -1.79
C LEU A 73 -2.13 12.82 -0.80
N VAL A 74 -3.34 12.99 -1.32
CA VAL A 74 -4.55 13.22 -0.52
C VAL A 74 -5.13 11.89 -0.05
N THR A 75 -5.49 11.84 1.23
CA THR A 75 -6.08 10.67 1.90
C THR A 75 -7.42 11.06 2.51
N GLY A 76 -8.38 10.15 2.50
CA GLY A 76 -9.68 10.30 3.16
C GLY A 76 -9.93 9.19 4.20
N SER A 77 -11.20 8.95 4.47
CA SER A 77 -11.63 7.86 5.36
C SER A 77 -11.27 6.49 4.80
N ASN A 78 -11.04 5.51 5.68
CA ASN A 78 -10.83 4.13 5.28
C ASN A 78 -12.09 3.60 4.57
N LEU A 79 -11.94 3.20 3.30
CA LEU A 79 -13.06 2.68 2.50
C LEU A 79 -13.50 1.27 2.94
N CYS A 80 -12.74 0.57 3.79
CA CYS A 80 -13.17 -0.67 4.42
C CYS A 80 -13.94 -0.37 5.71
N GLY A 81 -15.27 -0.45 5.63
CA GLY A 81 -16.19 -0.16 6.73
C GLY A 81 -17.37 -1.13 6.77
N HIS A 82 -17.07 -2.41 7.02
CA HIS A 82 -17.97 -3.41 7.59
C HIS A 82 -17.12 -4.44 8.35
#